data_AF-A0A264W5C2-F1
#
_entry.id   AF-A0A264W5C2-F1
#
_cell.length_a   1.000
_cell.length_b   1.000
_cell.length_c   1.000
_cell.angle_alpha   90.00
_cell.angle_beta   90.00
_cell.angle_gamma   90.00
#
_symmetry.space_group_name_H-M   'P 1'
#
loop_
_entity.id
_entity.type
_entity.pdbx_description
1 polymer ?
#
loop_
_entity_poly.entity_id
_entity_poly.type
_entity_poly.pdbx_seq_one_letter_code
_entity_poly.pdbx_strand_id
1 'polypeptide(L)' 'MKEVNNMANYILKSSVLRLVYDDGMTADNKPKRHSKSYIHIEPTSSADAMYQVAVQLGSLSAKELLSAEKQEVDEII' A
#
# COMPACT_ATOMS: atom_id res chain seq x y z
N MET A 1 -39.44 -8.92 -18.90
CA MET A 1 -38.17 -9.44 -18.35
C MET A 1 -37.39 -8.26 -17.80
N LYS A 2 -37.06 -8.24 -16.50
CA LYS A 2 -36.15 -7.25 -15.92
C LYS A 2 -34.78 -7.90 -15.84
N GLU A 3 -33.78 -7.34 -16.53
CA GLU A 3 -32.38 -7.67 -16.28
C GLU A 3 -32.05 -7.29 -14.84
N VAL A 4 -31.64 -8.28 -14.06
CA VAL A 4 -31.06 -8.07 -12.73
C VAL A 4 -29.58 -7.80 -12.96
N ASN A 5 -29.20 -6.52 -12.98
CA ASN A 5 -27.80 -6.10 -12.95
C ASN A 5 -27.24 -6.40 -11.56
N ASN A 6 -26.59 -7.55 -11.39
CA ASN A 6 -25.74 -7.84 -10.24
C ASN A 6 -24.43 -7.06 -10.38
N MET A 7 -24.47 -5.75 -10.16
CA MET A 7 -23.27 -4.98 -9.82
C MET A 7 -23.18 -4.98 -8.30
N ALA A 8 -22.23 -5.75 -7.75
CA ALA A 8 -21.81 -5.54 -6.37
C ALA A 8 -21.39 -4.06 -6.22
N ASN A 9 -21.93 -3.37 -5.21
CA ASN A 9 -21.55 -1.98 -4.98
C ASN A 9 -20.21 -1.98 -4.25
N TYR A 10 -19.14 -1.59 -4.94
CA TYR A 10 -17.83 -1.42 -4.34
C TYR A 10 -17.76 -0.06 -3.65
N ILE A 11 -17.64 -0.05 -2.33
CA ILE A 11 -17.33 1.15 -1.56
C ILE A 11 -15.89 1.06 -1.11
N LEU A 12 -15.04 1.95 -1.66
CA LEU A 12 -13.67 2.12 -1.19
C LEU A 12 -13.71 2.73 0.21
N LYS A 13 -13.29 1.94 1.21
CA LYS A 13 -13.34 2.36 2.61
C LYS A 13 -12.09 3.11 3.03
N SER A 14 -10.93 2.69 2.53
CA SER A 14 -9.65 3.32 2.87
C SER A 14 -8.56 2.98 1.87
N SER A 15 -7.63 3.92 1.66
CA SER A 15 -6.35 3.67 0.98
C SER A 15 -5.18 3.74 1.97
N VAL A 16 -4.24 2.81 1.82
CA VAL A 16 -3.04 2.67 2.65
C VAL A 16 -1.81 2.68 1.75
N LEU A 17 -0.79 3.46 2.13
CA LEU A 17 0.54 3.40 1.52
C LEU A 17 1.45 2.52 2.39
N ARG A 18 1.93 1.42 1.84
CA ARG A 18 2.86 0.50 2.51
C ARG A 18 4.26 0.68 1.93
N LEU A 19 5.22 1.00 2.79
CA LEU A 19 6.65 1.02 2.47
C LEU A 19 7.30 -0.25 2.99
N VAL A 20 8.09 -0.91 2.16
CA VAL A 20 8.80 -2.16 2.49
C VAL A 20 10.29 -1.89 2.44
N TYR A 21 10.98 -2.25 3.50
CA TYR A 21 12.40 -2.04 3.70
C TYR A 21 13.15 -3.36 3.84
N ASP A 22 14.43 -3.34 3.46
CA ASP A 22 15.36 -4.43 3.77
C ASP A 22 15.65 -4.46 5.28
N ASP A 23 15.54 -5.64 5.88
CA ASP A 23 15.85 -5.89 7.29
C ASP A 23 16.88 -7.02 7.46
N GLY A 24 17.71 -7.24 6.44
CA GLY A 24 18.77 -8.23 6.42
C GLY A 24 18.26 -9.64 6.20
N MET A 25 18.94 -10.62 6.80
CA MET A 25 18.65 -12.04 6.64
C MET A 25 18.25 -12.67 7.98
N THR A 26 17.35 -13.64 7.94
CA THR A 26 17.03 -14.52 9.06
C THR A 26 18.15 -15.54 9.28
N ALA A 27 18.10 -16.25 10.42
CA ALA A 27 19.08 -17.29 10.74
C ALA A 27 19.10 -18.47 9.73
N ASP A 28 17.98 -18.71 9.04
CA ASP A 28 17.84 -19.71 7.98
C ASP A 28 18.13 -19.15 6.58
N ASN A 29 18.84 -18.02 6.49
CA ASN A 29 19.29 -17.37 5.26
C ASN A 29 18.14 -16.96 4.31
N LYS A 30 17.03 -16.48 4.87
CA LYS A 30 15.92 -15.89 4.11
C LYS A 30 15.91 -14.36 4.27
N PRO A 31 15.56 -13.60 3.22
CA PRO A 31 15.40 -12.16 3.34
C PRO A 31 14.34 -11.78 4.36
N LYS A 32 14.71 -10.91 5.29
CA LYS A 32 13.80 -10.30 6.26
C LYS A 32 13.38 -8.94 5.71
N ARG A 33 12.07 -8.67 5.77
CA ARG A 33 11.50 -7.39 5.34
C ARG A 33 10.84 -6.71 6.52
N HIS A 34 11.01 -5.39 6.61
CA HIS A 34 10.28 -4.55 7.55
C HIS A 34 9.30 -3.69 6.78
N SER A 35 8.05 -3.58 7.22
CA SER A 35 7.05 -2.73 6.56
C SER A 35 6.52 -1.64 7.49
N LYS A 36 6.31 -0.45 6.94
CA LYS A 36 5.55 0.64 7.59
C LYS A 36 4.34 0.99 6.73
N SER A 37 3.19 1.15 7.37
CA SER A 37 1.94 1.48 6.69
C SER A 37 1.44 2.85 7.13
N TYR A 38 1.10 3.69 6.14
CA TYR A 38 0.52 5.01 6.31
C TYR A 38 -0.93 4.95 5.84
N ILE A 39 -1.86 5.22 6.75
CA ILE A 39 -3.31 5.13 6.53
C ILE A 39 -3.92 6.50 6.21
N HIS A 40 -5.19 6.51 5.80
CA HIS A 40 -5.93 7.73 5.39
C HIS A 40 -5.28 8.46 4.20
N ILE A 41 -4.74 7.69 3.25
CA ILE A 41 -4.31 8.25 1.98
C ILE A 41 -5.56 8.66 1.20
N GLU A 42 -5.56 9.87 0.66
CA GLU A 42 -6.63 10.35 -0.21
C GLU A 42 -6.77 9.40 -1.42
N PRO A 43 -7.92 8.73 -1.61
CA PRO A 43 -8.13 7.77 -2.69
C PRO A 43 -7.75 8.26 -4.08
N THR A 44 -7.99 9.54 -4.32
CA THR A 44 -7.79 10.22 -5.61
C THR A 44 -6.34 10.66 -5.84
N SER A 45 -5.41 10.36 -4.92
CA SER A 45 -3.99 10.69 -5.07
C SER A 45 -3.40 10.04 -6.32
N SER A 46 -2.64 10.81 -7.11
CA SER A 46 -1.95 10.28 -8.28
C SER A 46 -0.80 9.36 -7.88
N ALA A 47 -0.46 8.40 -8.75
CA ALA A 47 0.66 7.48 -8.55
C ALA A 47 1.99 8.24 -8.34
N ASP A 48 2.23 9.30 -9.11
CA ASP A 48 3.43 10.12 -8.98
C ASP A 48 3.52 10.83 -7.62
N ALA A 49 2.40 11.39 -7.14
CA ALA A 49 2.36 12.04 -5.84
C ALA A 49 2.65 11.03 -4.72
N MET A 50 2.05 9.85 -4.79
CA MET A 50 2.30 8.77 -3.84
C MET A 50 3.75 8.28 -3.89
N TYR A 51 4.34 8.17 -5.07
CA TYR A 51 5.74 7.80 -5.24
C TYR A 51 6.68 8.83 -4.63
N GLN A 52 6.46 10.13 -4.86
CA GLN A 52 7.27 11.20 -4.27
C GLN A 52 7.23 11.16 -2.74
N VAL A 53 6.03 10.97 -2.17
CA VAL A 53 5.86 10.80 -0.71
C VAL A 53 6.58 9.55 -0.22
N ALA A 54 6.47 8.41 -0.93
CA ALA A 54 7.15 7.17 -0.58
C ALA A 54 8.69 7.33 -0.57
N VAL A 55 9.26 8.03 -1.56
CA VAL A 55 10.70 8.32 -1.62
C VAL A 55 11.14 9.19 -0.45
N GLN A 56 10.39 10.25 -0.15
CA GLN A 56 10.71 11.14 0.97
C GLN A 56 10.63 10.41 2.31
N LEU A 57 9.53 9.70 2.57
CA LEU A 57 9.37 8.89 3.79
C LEU A 57 10.42 7.76 3.88
N GLY A 58 10.76 7.16 2.74
CA GLY A 58 11.84 6.19 2.60
C GLY A 58 13.19 6.74 3.04
N SER A 59 13.53 7.97 2.61
CA SER A 59 14.81 8.63 2.94
C SER A 59 14.99 8.95 4.44
N LEU A 60 13.90 8.98 5.20
CA LEU A 60 13.95 9.17 6.67
C LEU A 60 14.25 7.86 7.42
N SER A 61 14.27 6.73 6.72
CA SER A 61 14.60 5.43 7.28
C SER A 61 16.11 5.19 7.23
N ALA A 62 16.65 4.55 8.27
CA ALA A 62 18.00 4.02 8.24
C ALA A 62 18.13 2.72 7.40
N LYS A 63 16.99 2.15 6.97
CA LYS A 63 16.91 0.92 6.18
C LYS A 63 16.62 1.23 4.73
N GLU A 64 17.21 0.46 3.82
CA GLU A 64 16.97 0.60 2.38
C GLU A 64 15.51 0.36 2.03
N LEU A 65 14.91 1.29 1.28
CA LEU A 65 13.56 1.14 0.76
C LEU A 65 13.60 0.20 -0.46
N LEU A 66 12.88 -0.91 -0.39
CA LEU A 66 12.78 -1.90 -1.47
C LEU A 66 11.58 -1.66 -2.37
N SER A 67 10.43 -1.34 -1.78
CA SER A 67 9.20 -1.08 -2.54
C SER A 67 8.22 -0.17 -1.79
N ALA A 68 7.30 0.41 -2.56
CA ALA A 68 6.16 1.16 -2.08
C ALA A 68 4.89 0.67 -2.78
N GLU A 69 3.83 0.43 -2.03
CA GLU A 69 2.61 -0.20 -2.54
C GLU A 69 1.37 0.56 -2.03
N LYS A 70 0.42 0.86 -2.93
CA LYS A 70 -0.93 1.30 -2.53
C LYS A 70 -1.78 0.06 -2.28
N GLN A 71 -2.43 0.01 -1.12
CA GLN A 71 -3.42 -1.00 -0.78
C GLN A 71 -4.78 -0.33 -0.65
N GLU A 72 -5.76 -0.85 -1.36
CA GLU A 72 -7.16 -0.42 -1.29
C GLU A 72 -7.94 -1.46 -0.49
N VAL A 73 -8.73 -0.98 0.46
CA VAL A 73 -9.62 -1.82 1.25
C VAL A 73 -11.04 -1.51 0.82
N ASP A 74 -11.63 -2.45 0.11
CA ASP A 74 -13.01 -2.37 -0.37
C ASP A 74 -13.93 -3.17 0.53
N GLU A 75 -15.13 -2.65 0.73
CA GLU A 75 -16.25 -3.42 1.27
C GLU A 75 -17.14 -3.85 0.12
N ILE A 76 -17.39 -5.16 0.02
CA ILE A 76 -18.35 -5.74 -0.92
C ILE A 76 -19.69 -5.81 -0.20
N ILE A 77 -20.70 -5.13 -0.73
CA ILE A 77 -22.07 -5.08 -0.19
C ILE A 77 -23.06 -5.64 -1.21
#